data_AF-A0A105UWI3-F1
#
_entry.id   AF-A0A105UWI3-F1
#
_cell.length_a   1.000
_cell.length_b   1.000
_cell.length_c   1.000
_cell.angle_alpha   90.00
_cell.angle_beta   90.00
_cell.angle_gamma   90.00
#
_symmetry.space_group_name_H-M   'P 1'
#
loop_
_entity.id
_entity.type
_entity.pdbx_description
1 polymer ?
#
loop_
_entity_poly.entity_id
_entity_poly.type
_entity_poly.pdbx_seq_one_letter_code
_entity_poly.pdbx_strand_id
1 'polypeptide(L)'
;MSRSRIFFIAAAVLGGVGLVLGALAVTRGGASEPAGTEAAQAADGAGTGSHGGVMLTRGKLSVEIVMTEKPGDARLVVYPFVDGKPIDKGVAVSGTLVRYDRSHEAMRFDADGRKFVSAQPIAKPHVFDATIDVTAGNAAASFPFSRADGAIALTDAQLQTSRIALAKAGPAQIATPFQLPGEIRFNEDRTAHVVPRVAGIVEQVSVSLGQNVAKGQVLAVIASTDLADRRSELLTAERRLAGARATYERERTLWQERISAEQDYQQAQVQLREAEIAVQNARQKLAALNAPAGSGALNRYELRAPFAGTIVEKHATPGEAIAADASMFVVSDLSTVWAEMAVPAQRLNDVRVGRDATVSATAFESRSSGPIAYVGALLGEQTRTAPARVVLPNPDGVWRPGMFVNVSVDAGKQAVPLAVASDALQDVDGAPSVFVRSPKGFVAQAVETGRRDERATEVLKGLRAGQEYVASNSFVLKAELGKGSAEHE
;
A
#
# COMPACT_ATOMS: atom_id res chain seq x y z
N MET A 1 -27.52 25.52 39.26
CA MET A 1 -28.86 24.87 39.18
C MET A 1 -28.74 23.81 38.09
N SER A 2 -28.94 22.49 38.22
CA SER A 2 -29.46 21.56 39.24
C SER A 2 -28.83 20.17 38.91
N ARG A 3 -28.02 19.57 39.80
CA ARG A 3 -28.28 18.31 40.57
C ARG A 3 -28.84 17.13 39.73
N SER A 4 -28.06 16.07 39.48
CA SER A 4 -27.83 14.85 40.29
C SER A 4 -28.96 13.80 40.21
N ARG A 5 -28.62 12.55 39.83
CA ARG A 5 -28.75 11.37 40.73
C ARG A 5 -28.22 10.06 40.10
N ILE A 6 -27.44 9.37 40.93
CA ILE A 6 -26.95 7.99 40.85
C ILE A 6 -28.04 7.07 41.42
N PHE A 7 -28.21 5.85 40.89
CA PHE A 7 -28.77 4.73 41.65
C PHE A 7 -27.98 3.44 41.39
N PHE A 8 -27.45 2.89 42.48
CA PHE A 8 -27.01 1.51 42.66
C PHE A 8 -28.24 0.60 42.76
N ILE A 9 -28.18 -0.62 42.21
CA ILE A 9 -28.98 -1.75 42.67
C ILE A 9 -28.04 -2.94 42.91
N ALA A 10 -27.90 -3.28 44.19
CA ALA A 10 -27.43 -4.55 44.68
C ALA A 10 -28.64 -5.45 44.92
N ALA A 11 -28.55 -6.74 44.59
CA ALA A 11 -29.49 -7.75 45.04
C ALA A 11 -28.68 -8.95 45.57
N ALA A 12 -28.67 -9.09 46.88
CA ALA A 12 -28.25 -10.27 47.61
C ALA A 12 -29.52 -11.01 48.09
N VAL A 13 -29.56 -12.33 47.91
CA VAL A 13 -30.43 -13.22 48.70
C VAL A 13 -29.60 -14.41 49.16
N LEU A 14 -29.58 -14.59 50.47
CA LEU A 14 -28.97 -15.64 51.28
C LEU A 14 -29.78 -16.93 51.27
N GLY A 15 -29.08 -18.05 51.52
CA GLY A 15 -29.47 -18.98 52.58
C GLY A 15 -29.84 -20.41 52.14
N GLY A 16 -29.07 -21.40 52.61
CA GLY A 16 -29.48 -22.81 52.58
C GLY A 16 -28.36 -23.82 52.81
N VAL A 17 -27.90 -23.95 54.06
CA VAL A 17 -26.92 -24.94 54.54
C VAL A 17 -27.55 -26.33 54.67
N GLY A 18 -26.81 -27.37 54.25
CA GLY A 18 -27.11 -28.78 54.53
C GLY A 18 -25.82 -29.55 54.81
N LEU A 19 -25.47 -29.65 56.09
CA LEU A 19 -24.34 -30.35 56.69
C LEU A 19 -24.68 -31.85 56.83
N VAL A 20 -23.83 -32.76 56.35
CA VAL A 20 -23.76 -34.14 56.84
C VAL A 20 -22.30 -34.50 57.12
N LEU A 21 -21.99 -34.62 58.41
CA LEU A 21 -20.78 -35.25 58.96
C LEU A 21 -20.85 -36.78 58.77
N GLY A 22 -19.72 -37.40 58.48
CA GLY A 22 -19.55 -38.85 58.47
C GLY A 22 -18.10 -39.27 58.70
N ALA A 23 -17.76 -39.39 59.98
CA ALA A 23 -16.58 -39.92 60.66
C ALA A 23 -15.45 -40.63 59.88
N LEU A 24 -14.24 -40.24 60.31
CA LEU A 24 -12.95 -40.89 60.20
C LEU A 24 -12.98 -42.33 60.78
N ALA A 25 -12.50 -43.31 60.02
CA ALA A 25 -12.01 -44.59 60.56
C ALA A 25 -10.81 -45.05 59.73
N VAL A 26 -9.65 -45.10 60.39
CA VAL A 26 -8.37 -45.59 59.88
C VAL A 26 -8.37 -47.10 59.95
N THR A 27 -8.22 -47.78 58.82
CA THR A 27 -7.66 -49.15 58.78
C THR A 27 -6.84 -49.35 57.49
N ARG A 28 -5.62 -49.87 57.68
CA ARG A 28 -4.63 -50.25 56.66
C ARG A 28 -5.19 -51.20 55.60
N GLY A 29 -4.76 -51.03 54.35
CA GLY A 29 -4.81 -52.09 53.33
C GLY A 29 -4.44 -51.61 51.93
N GLY A 30 -3.26 -52.03 51.45
CA GLY A 30 -2.94 -52.22 50.02
C GLY A 30 -2.79 -50.98 49.14
N ALA A 31 -1.55 -50.57 48.88
CA ALA A 31 -1.22 -49.76 47.72
C ALA A 31 -1.43 -50.60 46.45
N SER A 32 -2.30 -50.17 45.56
CA SER A 32 -2.33 -50.60 44.15
C SER A 32 -1.93 -49.41 43.29
N GLU A 33 -0.73 -49.48 42.74
CA GLU A 33 -0.20 -48.56 41.72
C GLU A 33 -1.12 -48.51 40.50
N PRO A 34 -1.33 -47.34 39.87
CA PRO A 34 -1.83 -47.30 38.50
C PRO A 34 -0.70 -47.73 37.56
N ALA A 35 -1.00 -48.74 36.74
CA ALA A 35 -0.11 -49.41 35.81
C ALA A 35 0.73 -48.43 34.97
N GLY A 36 2.03 -48.70 34.94
CA GLY A 36 3.02 -47.96 34.17
C GLY A 36 2.69 -47.94 32.68
N THR A 37 2.93 -46.79 32.09
CA THR A 37 3.11 -46.62 30.65
C THR A 37 4.23 -47.55 30.20
N GLU A 38 3.88 -48.62 29.47
CA GLU A 38 4.87 -49.48 28.82
C GLU A 38 5.69 -48.61 27.86
N ALA A 39 6.96 -48.43 28.20
CA ALA A 39 7.96 -47.94 27.28
C ALA A 39 7.98 -48.88 26.08
N ALA A 40 7.82 -48.33 24.87
CA ALA A 40 8.01 -49.07 23.63
C ALA A 40 9.39 -49.76 23.67
N GLN A 41 9.39 -51.08 23.81
CA GLN A 41 10.61 -51.89 23.75
C GLN A 41 11.29 -51.66 22.39
N ALA A 42 12.57 -51.28 22.42
CA ALA A 42 13.38 -51.13 21.22
C ALA A 42 13.36 -52.45 20.41
N ALA A 43 13.32 -52.36 19.08
CA ALA A 43 13.39 -53.54 18.22
C ALA A 43 14.70 -54.31 18.48
N ASP A 44 14.62 -55.64 18.57
CA ASP A 44 15.78 -56.51 18.66
C ASP A 44 16.46 -56.57 17.28
N GLY A 45 17.40 -55.65 17.04
CA GLY A 45 18.27 -55.63 15.87
C GLY A 45 17.64 -55.04 14.60
N ALA A 46 18.22 -53.93 14.13
CA ALA A 46 18.02 -53.44 12.76
C ALA A 46 19.12 -54.04 11.87
N GLY A 47 18.73 -54.70 10.77
CA GLY A 47 19.65 -55.27 9.79
C GLY A 47 19.23 -54.92 8.36
N THR A 48 20.08 -55.20 7.38
CA THR A 48 19.71 -55.06 5.96
C THR A 48 18.99 -56.31 5.49
N GLY A 49 17.78 -56.15 4.94
CA GLY A 49 17.00 -57.25 4.40
C GLY A 49 17.40 -57.63 2.96
N SER A 50 16.84 -58.75 2.47
CA SER A 50 17.20 -59.31 1.15
C SER A 50 16.72 -58.48 -0.04
N HIS A 51 15.78 -57.57 0.18
CA HIS A 51 15.24 -56.64 -0.81
C HIS A 51 15.87 -55.24 -0.69
N GLY A 52 16.94 -55.09 0.10
CA GLY A 52 17.64 -53.82 0.33
C GLY A 52 16.93 -52.89 1.30
N GLY A 53 15.93 -53.38 2.03
CA GLY A 53 15.19 -52.63 3.05
C GLY A 53 15.77 -52.75 4.45
N VAL A 54 15.10 -52.09 5.38
CA VAL A 54 15.41 -52.19 6.82
C VAL A 54 14.64 -53.38 7.40
N MET A 55 15.37 -54.39 7.86
CA MET A 55 14.84 -55.52 8.61
C MET A 55 14.68 -55.14 10.08
N LEU A 56 13.48 -55.31 10.61
CA LEU A 56 13.12 -55.06 12.00
C LEU A 56 12.52 -56.33 12.60
N THR A 57 12.97 -56.74 13.77
CA THR A 57 12.50 -57.99 14.43
C THR A 57 11.91 -57.70 15.80
N ARG A 58 10.79 -58.37 16.10
CA ARG A 58 10.17 -58.40 17.44
C ARG A 58 9.64 -59.81 17.72
N GLY A 59 10.31 -60.51 18.63
CA GLY A 59 10.00 -61.91 18.94
C GLY A 59 10.11 -62.79 17.70
N LYS A 60 9.03 -63.48 17.33
CA LYS A 60 8.98 -64.37 16.16
C LYS A 60 8.64 -63.67 14.84
N LEU A 61 8.16 -62.43 14.91
CA LEU A 61 7.81 -61.64 13.73
C LEU A 61 8.97 -60.73 13.35
N SER A 62 9.29 -60.72 12.07
CA SER A 62 10.15 -59.69 11.49
C SER A 62 9.54 -59.11 10.23
N VAL A 63 9.91 -57.87 9.92
CA VAL A 63 9.48 -57.16 8.71
C VAL A 63 10.68 -56.54 8.05
N GLU A 64 10.76 -56.68 6.73
CA GLU A 64 11.64 -55.84 5.92
C GLU A 64 10.80 -54.71 5.31
N ILE A 65 11.21 -53.47 5.58
CA ILE A 65 10.54 -52.27 5.07
C ILE A 65 11.42 -51.62 4.01
N VAL A 66 10.88 -51.46 2.81
CA VAL A 66 11.52 -50.83 1.65
C VAL A 66 10.72 -49.60 1.25
N MET A 67 11.37 -48.47 0.98
CA MET A 67 10.75 -47.35 0.28
C MET A 67 11.04 -47.46 -1.22
N THR A 68 10.01 -47.56 -2.04
CA THR A 68 10.16 -47.47 -3.49
C THR A 68 9.92 -46.04 -3.93
N GLU A 69 10.86 -45.39 -4.60
CA GLU A 69 10.78 -43.97 -4.98
C GLU A 69 10.55 -43.78 -6.47
N LYS A 70 9.36 -44.16 -6.96
CA LYS A 70 8.95 -43.78 -8.32
C LYS A 70 8.54 -42.29 -8.33
N PRO A 71 8.78 -41.55 -9.43
CA PRO A 71 8.37 -40.14 -9.52
C PRO A 71 6.87 -39.97 -9.21
N GLY A 72 6.55 -39.23 -8.15
CA GLY A 72 5.17 -38.97 -7.72
C GLY A 72 4.44 -40.15 -7.04
N ASP A 73 5.09 -41.30 -6.88
CA ASP A 73 4.48 -42.52 -6.32
C ASP A 73 5.48 -43.25 -5.39
N ALA A 74 5.98 -42.52 -4.38
CA ALA A 74 6.82 -43.13 -3.36
C ALA A 74 5.95 -43.98 -2.41
N ARG A 75 6.30 -45.24 -2.18
CA ARG A 75 5.49 -46.17 -1.39
C ARG A 75 6.33 -46.99 -0.43
N LEU A 76 5.74 -47.31 0.73
CA LEU A 76 6.32 -48.29 1.63
C LEU A 76 5.89 -49.69 1.22
N VAL A 77 6.86 -50.58 1.12
CA VAL A 77 6.68 -52.00 0.83
C VAL A 77 7.17 -52.79 2.04
N VAL A 78 6.28 -53.60 2.59
CA VAL A 78 6.52 -54.40 3.78
C VAL A 78 6.55 -55.88 3.40
N TYR A 79 7.65 -56.56 3.71
CA TYR A 79 7.79 -58.01 3.57
C TYR A 79 7.77 -58.63 4.96
N PRO A 80 6.69 -59.34 5.37
CA PRO A 80 6.61 -59.95 6.67
C PRO A 80 7.20 -61.37 6.70
N PHE A 81 7.79 -61.72 7.84
CA PHE A 81 8.41 -63.01 8.10
C PHE A 81 8.01 -63.55 9.47
N VAL A 82 7.89 -64.87 9.59
CA VAL A 82 7.71 -65.58 10.86
C VAL A 82 8.85 -66.58 11.02
N ASP A 83 9.58 -66.53 12.13
CA ASP A 83 10.75 -67.38 12.39
C ASP A 83 11.77 -67.36 11.21
N GLY A 84 11.95 -66.18 10.60
CA GLY A 84 12.86 -65.96 9.47
C GLY A 84 12.35 -66.45 8.10
N LYS A 85 11.13 -66.99 8.00
CA LYS A 85 10.53 -67.44 6.74
C LYS A 85 9.48 -66.44 6.24
N PRO A 86 9.46 -66.09 4.94
CA PRO A 86 8.45 -65.20 4.38
C PRO A 86 7.02 -65.73 4.57
N ILE A 87 6.08 -64.84 4.89
CA ILE A 87 4.66 -65.18 5.04
C ILE A 87 3.77 -64.27 4.17
N ASP A 88 2.75 -64.85 3.54
CA ASP A 88 1.85 -64.15 2.62
C ASP A 88 0.35 -64.41 2.86
N LYS A 89 0.01 -65.45 3.64
CA LYS A 89 -1.38 -65.82 3.96
C LYS A 89 -1.70 -65.57 5.42
N GLY A 90 -2.89 -65.05 5.69
CA GLY A 90 -3.36 -64.77 7.06
C GLY A 90 -2.60 -63.63 7.74
N VAL A 91 -2.02 -62.72 6.95
CA VAL A 91 -1.30 -61.54 7.41
C VAL A 91 -2.10 -60.28 7.10
N ALA A 92 -2.21 -59.39 8.07
CA ALA A 92 -2.71 -58.04 7.86
C ALA A 92 -1.63 -57.03 8.24
N VAL A 93 -1.48 -55.99 7.42
CA VAL A 93 -0.51 -54.90 7.62
C VAL A 93 -1.28 -53.59 7.62
N SER A 94 -1.05 -52.80 8.65
CA SER A 94 -1.55 -51.44 8.78
C SER A 94 -0.47 -50.55 9.40
N GLY A 95 -0.71 -49.26 9.52
CA GLY A 95 0.21 -48.43 10.28
C GLY A 95 -0.28 -47.02 10.49
N THR A 96 0.55 -46.23 11.16
CA THR A 96 0.36 -44.79 11.34
C THR A 96 1.61 -44.07 10.88
N LEU A 97 1.43 -42.99 10.13
CA LEU A 97 2.48 -42.11 9.65
C LEU A 97 2.37 -40.75 10.35
N VAL A 98 3.45 -40.29 10.96
CA VAL A 98 3.59 -38.95 11.55
C VAL A 98 4.56 -38.16 10.69
N ARG A 99 4.06 -37.14 9.99
CA ARG A 99 4.85 -36.30 9.10
C ARG A 99 5.59 -35.20 9.87
N TYR A 100 6.57 -34.57 9.24
CA TYR A 100 7.34 -33.46 9.80
C TYR A 100 6.49 -32.24 10.22
N ASP A 101 5.30 -32.05 9.64
CA ASP A 101 4.32 -31.01 10.01
C ASP A 101 3.37 -31.44 11.16
N ARG A 102 3.69 -32.58 11.80
CA ARG A 102 2.92 -33.24 12.86
C ARG A 102 1.54 -33.72 12.43
N SER A 103 1.28 -33.85 11.14
CA SER A 103 0.09 -34.58 10.66
C SER A 103 0.20 -36.06 10.95
N HIS A 104 -0.93 -36.68 11.28
CA HIS A 104 -1.07 -38.12 11.48
C HIS A 104 -1.92 -38.69 10.35
N GLU A 105 -1.41 -39.71 9.67
CA GLU A 105 -2.09 -40.38 8.58
C GLU A 105 -2.17 -41.88 8.89
N ALA A 106 -3.36 -42.47 8.75
CA ALA A 106 -3.52 -43.91 8.84
C ALA A 106 -3.03 -44.54 7.53
N MET A 107 -2.11 -45.49 7.64
CA MET A 107 -1.57 -46.23 6.51
C MET A 107 -2.34 -47.52 6.29
N ARG A 108 -2.81 -47.72 5.06
CA ARG A 108 -3.36 -49.00 4.60
C ARG A 108 -2.37 -49.63 3.65
N PHE A 109 -2.34 -50.96 3.64
CA PHE A 109 -1.49 -51.73 2.75
C PHE A 109 -2.30 -52.75 1.96
N ASP A 110 -2.06 -52.79 0.66
CA ASP A 110 -2.63 -53.76 -0.25
C ASP A 110 -1.66 -54.94 -0.42
N ALA A 111 -2.18 -56.15 -0.31
CA ALA A 111 -1.39 -57.36 -0.51
C ALA A 111 -1.08 -57.58 -2.00
N ASP A 112 0.20 -57.79 -2.33
CA ASP A 112 0.69 -58.10 -3.68
C ASP A 112 1.68 -59.27 -3.60
N GLY A 113 1.15 -60.50 -3.67
CA GLY A 113 1.94 -61.71 -3.47
C GLY A 113 2.50 -61.80 -2.06
N ARG A 114 3.82 -61.74 -1.91
CA ARG A 114 4.54 -61.86 -0.62
C ARG A 114 4.90 -60.52 0.03
N LYS A 115 4.34 -59.42 -0.47
CA LYS A 115 4.60 -58.07 0.02
C LYS A 115 3.29 -57.32 0.20
N PHE A 116 3.37 -56.28 1.01
CA PHE A 116 2.29 -55.38 1.33
C PHE A 116 2.72 -53.97 0.95
N VAL A 117 2.00 -53.34 0.02
CA VAL A 117 2.37 -52.03 -0.53
C VAL A 117 1.42 -50.98 0.02
N SER A 118 1.93 -49.84 0.46
CA SER A 118 1.07 -48.76 0.96
C SER A 118 0.09 -48.35 -0.13
N ALA A 119 -1.19 -48.30 0.21
CA ALA A 119 -2.26 -47.98 -0.73
C ALA A 119 -2.11 -46.54 -1.25
N GLN A 120 -1.76 -45.63 -0.34
CA GLN A 120 -1.43 -44.24 -0.64
C GLN A 120 0.08 -44.06 -0.88
N PRO A 121 0.46 -43.17 -1.83
CA PRO A 121 1.82 -42.70 -1.95
C PRO A 121 2.16 -41.75 -0.80
N ILE A 122 3.44 -41.69 -0.46
CA ILE A 122 4.01 -40.83 0.57
C ILE A 122 4.67 -39.65 -0.15
N ALA A 123 4.11 -38.45 0.02
CA ALA A 123 4.65 -37.27 -0.65
C ALA A 123 6.06 -36.93 -0.16
N LYS A 124 6.90 -36.39 -1.05
CA LYS A 124 8.15 -35.73 -0.68
C LYS A 124 7.84 -34.48 0.17
N PRO A 125 8.74 -34.09 1.09
CA PRO A 125 9.96 -34.80 1.47
C PRO A 125 9.66 -36.03 2.35
N HIS A 126 10.52 -37.06 2.30
CA HIS A 126 10.35 -38.31 3.04
C HIS A 126 10.83 -38.17 4.50
N VAL A 127 10.34 -37.13 5.19
CA VAL A 127 10.64 -36.86 6.60
C VAL A 127 9.43 -37.24 7.44
N PHE A 128 9.49 -38.42 8.06
CA PHE A 128 8.37 -38.96 8.85
C PHE A 128 8.83 -40.02 9.84
N ASP A 129 7.97 -40.28 10.83
CA ASP A 129 8.03 -41.47 11.69
C ASP A 129 6.79 -42.32 11.40
N ALA A 130 6.99 -43.59 11.11
CA ALA A 130 5.92 -44.56 10.85
C ALA A 130 5.94 -45.65 11.93
N THR A 131 4.76 -46.15 12.27
CA THR A 131 4.61 -47.40 13.03
C THR A 131 3.86 -48.37 12.15
N ILE A 132 4.48 -49.50 11.81
CA ILE A 132 3.90 -50.55 10.98
C ILE A 132 3.41 -51.68 11.87
N ASP A 133 2.12 -51.92 11.87
CA ASP A 133 1.46 -52.94 12.66
C ASP A 133 1.21 -54.17 11.79
N VAL A 134 1.77 -55.31 12.18
CA VAL A 134 1.62 -56.59 11.47
C VAL A 134 0.98 -57.61 12.38
N THR A 135 -0.08 -58.26 11.89
CA THR A 135 -0.73 -59.40 12.53
C THR A 135 -0.66 -60.62 11.64
N ALA A 136 -0.15 -61.74 12.15
CA ALA A 136 -0.03 -63.02 11.46
C ALA A 136 -0.52 -64.16 12.37
N GLY A 137 -1.72 -64.70 12.10
CA GLY A 137 -2.36 -65.66 13.00
C GLY A 137 -2.59 -65.07 14.40
N ASN A 138 -1.97 -65.67 15.44
CA ASN A 138 -2.05 -65.19 16.83
C ASN A 138 -0.89 -64.26 17.24
N ALA A 139 0.04 -63.97 16.32
CA ALA A 139 1.16 -63.08 16.60
C ALA A 139 0.85 -61.67 16.06
N ALA A 140 1.11 -60.64 16.88
CA ALA A 140 0.98 -59.24 16.49
C ALA A 140 2.20 -58.46 16.99
N ALA A 141 2.74 -57.58 16.15
CA ALA A 141 3.85 -56.72 16.51
C ALA A 141 3.80 -55.38 15.75
N SER A 142 4.25 -54.32 16.42
CA SER A 142 4.42 -52.98 15.84
C SER A 142 5.90 -52.70 15.60
N PHE A 143 6.22 -52.14 14.45
CA PHE A 143 7.58 -51.88 14.01
C PHE A 143 7.77 -50.39 13.73
N PRO A 144 8.55 -49.67 14.55
CA PRO A 144 8.85 -48.27 14.29
C PRO A 144 9.81 -48.14 13.12
N PHE A 145 9.51 -47.25 12.18
CA PHE A 145 10.31 -46.97 11.00
C PHE A 145 10.41 -45.47 10.79
N SER A 146 11.59 -44.96 10.48
CA SER A 146 11.86 -43.53 10.51
C SER A 146 12.69 -43.11 9.30
N ARG A 147 12.29 -42.03 8.62
CA ARG A 147 13.03 -41.43 7.50
C ARG A 147 13.24 -39.94 7.76
N ALA A 148 14.36 -39.43 7.26
CA ALA A 148 14.78 -38.03 7.43
C ALA A 148 15.27 -37.43 6.11
N ASP A 149 14.93 -38.03 4.97
CA ASP A 149 15.46 -37.62 3.67
C ASP A 149 14.88 -36.25 3.29
N GLY A 150 15.76 -35.27 3.08
CA GLY A 150 15.39 -33.87 2.87
C GLY A 150 15.24 -33.04 4.15
N ALA A 151 15.54 -33.60 5.32
CA ALA A 151 15.70 -32.82 6.55
C ALA A 151 17.13 -32.28 6.66
N ILE A 152 17.24 -31.00 6.98
CA ILE A 152 18.51 -30.31 7.19
C ILE A 152 18.74 -30.19 8.69
N ALA A 153 19.67 -30.97 9.22
CA ALA A 153 20.02 -30.91 10.63
C ALA A 153 20.93 -29.69 10.88
N LEU A 154 20.44 -28.72 11.65
CA LEU A 154 21.23 -27.62 12.19
C LEU A 154 21.12 -27.60 13.71
N THR A 155 22.25 -27.41 14.38
CA THR A 155 22.31 -27.14 15.83
C THR A 155 21.88 -25.71 16.13
N ASP A 156 21.42 -25.44 17.36
CA ASP A 156 21.06 -24.09 17.78
C ASP A 156 22.23 -23.08 17.64
N ALA A 157 23.47 -23.54 17.84
CA ALA A 157 24.67 -22.73 17.62
C ALA A 157 24.87 -22.35 16.15
N GLN A 158 24.60 -23.28 15.21
CA GLN A 158 24.63 -23.00 13.77
C GLN A 158 23.51 -22.05 13.36
N LEU A 159 22.31 -22.19 13.92
CA LEU A 159 21.20 -21.26 13.68
C LEU A 159 21.55 -19.81 14.07
N GLN A 160 22.18 -19.63 15.23
CA GLN A 160 22.63 -18.32 15.68
C GLN A 160 23.76 -17.75 14.80
N THR A 161 24.75 -18.57 14.47
CA THR A 161 25.89 -18.14 13.64
C THR A 161 25.44 -17.73 12.24
N SER A 162 24.48 -18.46 11.66
CA SER A 162 23.87 -18.17 10.37
C SER A 162 22.81 -17.06 10.41
N ARG A 163 22.54 -16.47 11.58
CA ARG A 163 21.53 -15.40 11.81
C ARG A 163 20.15 -15.78 11.27
N ILE A 164 19.78 -17.04 11.40
CA ILE A 164 18.48 -17.56 10.96
C ILE A 164 17.45 -17.19 12.02
N ALA A 165 16.45 -16.38 11.67
CA ALA A 165 15.34 -16.07 12.57
C ALA A 165 14.17 -17.01 12.32
N LEU A 166 13.52 -17.46 13.40
CA LEU A 166 12.30 -18.24 13.35
C LEU A 166 11.09 -17.36 13.64
N ALA A 167 9.97 -17.62 12.97
CA ALA A 167 8.68 -17.03 13.30
C ALA A 167 7.58 -18.08 13.20
N LYS A 168 6.39 -17.75 13.72
CA LYS A 168 5.20 -18.59 13.61
C LYS A 168 4.29 -18.03 12.54
N ALA A 169 3.84 -18.90 11.64
CA ALA A 169 2.89 -18.50 10.61
C ALA A 169 1.55 -18.10 11.24
N GLY A 170 0.98 -16.99 10.82
CA GLY A 170 -0.25 -16.48 11.43
C GLY A 170 -0.88 -15.33 10.66
N PRO A 171 -1.93 -14.70 11.23
CA PRO A 171 -2.64 -13.61 10.57
C PRO A 171 -1.72 -12.41 10.32
N ALA A 172 -1.88 -11.77 9.16
CA ALA A 172 -1.15 -10.55 8.82
C ALA A 172 -2.06 -9.57 8.07
N GLN A 173 -1.62 -8.31 8.02
CA GLN A 173 -2.18 -7.33 7.10
C GLN A 173 -1.21 -7.13 5.94
N ILE A 174 -1.70 -7.35 4.72
CA ILE A 174 -0.92 -7.19 3.50
C ILE A 174 -1.42 -5.96 2.77
N ALA A 175 -0.52 -5.02 2.48
CA ALA A 175 -0.80 -3.89 1.61
C ALA A 175 -0.48 -4.28 0.18
N THR A 176 -1.44 -4.23 -0.75
CA THR A 176 -1.13 -4.50 -2.16
C THR A 176 -1.02 -3.17 -2.90
N PRO A 177 0.18 -2.54 -2.92
CA PRO A 177 0.36 -1.35 -3.73
C PRO A 177 0.22 -1.73 -5.20
N PHE A 178 -0.18 -0.75 -6.00
CA PHE A 178 -0.14 -0.88 -7.45
C PHE A 178 0.32 0.42 -8.06
N GLN A 179 1.00 0.27 -9.20
CA GLN A 179 1.55 1.39 -9.92
C GLN A 179 0.63 1.77 -11.07
N LEU A 180 0.40 3.07 -11.19
CA LEU A 180 -0.27 3.69 -12.32
C LEU A 180 0.72 4.63 -13.01
N PRO A 181 0.71 4.69 -14.35
CA PRO A 181 1.46 5.71 -15.06
C PRO A 181 0.85 7.08 -14.79
N GLY A 182 1.71 8.09 -14.67
CA GLY A 182 1.31 9.48 -14.52
C GLY A 182 2.28 10.44 -15.17
N GLU A 183 1.91 11.71 -15.12
CA GLU A 183 2.66 12.83 -15.65
C GLU A 183 2.62 13.99 -14.64
N ILE A 184 3.75 14.67 -14.48
CA ILE A 184 3.79 15.91 -13.71
C ILE A 184 3.13 17.02 -14.52
N ARG A 185 2.16 17.70 -13.92
CA ARG A 185 1.42 18.84 -14.48
C ARG A 185 1.60 20.06 -13.58
N PHE A 186 1.39 21.25 -14.14
CA PHE A 186 1.27 22.45 -13.33
C PHE A 186 0.15 22.28 -12.31
N ASN A 187 0.34 22.85 -11.12
CA ASN A 187 -0.78 23.03 -10.21
C ASN A 187 -1.65 24.15 -10.77
N GLU A 188 -2.74 23.81 -11.46
CA GLU A 188 -3.62 24.79 -12.12
C GLU A 188 -4.29 25.74 -11.11
N ASP A 189 -4.51 25.29 -9.86
CA ASP A 189 -5.02 26.15 -8.77
C ASP A 189 -4.02 27.26 -8.38
N ARG A 190 -2.75 27.12 -8.77
CA ARG A 190 -1.67 28.09 -8.55
C ARG A 190 -1.10 28.64 -9.86
N THR A 191 -1.89 28.56 -10.94
CA THR A 191 -1.50 29.04 -12.27
C THR A 191 -2.50 30.10 -12.74
N ALA A 192 -2.00 31.18 -13.33
CA ALA A 192 -2.82 32.23 -13.90
C ALA A 192 -2.40 32.58 -15.33
N HIS A 193 -3.40 32.67 -16.20
CA HIS A 193 -3.28 33.26 -17.51
C HIS A 193 -3.36 34.79 -17.36
N VAL A 194 -2.29 35.47 -17.71
CA VAL A 194 -2.19 36.92 -17.60
C VAL A 194 -2.55 37.53 -18.94
N VAL A 195 -3.75 38.08 -18.99
CA VAL A 195 -4.35 38.74 -20.15
C VAL A 195 -4.36 40.27 -19.95
N PRO A 196 -4.17 41.06 -21.02
CA PRO A 196 -4.40 42.50 -20.98
C PRO A 196 -5.89 42.78 -20.79
N ARG A 197 -6.26 43.97 -20.29
CA ARG A 197 -7.68 44.39 -20.20
C ARG A 197 -8.08 45.39 -21.28
N VAL A 198 -7.11 45.80 -22.09
CA VAL A 198 -7.24 46.77 -23.17
C VAL A 198 -6.47 46.26 -24.38
N ALA A 199 -7.00 46.54 -25.57
CA ALA A 199 -6.29 46.29 -26.80
C ALA A 199 -5.20 47.36 -27.02
N GLY A 200 -4.13 47.01 -27.72
CA GLY A 200 -3.03 47.93 -28.00
C GLY A 200 -1.85 47.28 -28.70
N ILE A 201 -0.74 48.02 -28.76
CA ILE A 201 0.54 47.54 -29.30
C ILE A 201 1.50 47.29 -28.14
N VAL A 202 2.16 46.13 -28.13
CA VAL A 202 3.18 45.81 -27.12
C VAL A 202 4.41 46.69 -27.35
N GLU A 203 4.70 47.63 -26.45
CA GLU A 203 5.90 48.47 -26.54
C GLU A 203 7.13 47.73 -26.01
N GLN A 204 6.95 47.00 -24.91
CA GLN A 204 8.04 46.36 -24.20
C GLN A 204 7.57 45.08 -23.52
N VAL A 205 8.42 44.06 -23.56
CA VAL A 205 8.30 42.84 -22.76
C VAL A 205 9.48 42.82 -21.79
N SER A 206 9.20 42.80 -20.49
CA SER A 206 10.19 42.98 -19.42
C SER A 206 10.62 41.69 -18.75
N VAL A 207 10.10 40.54 -19.22
CA VAL A 207 10.36 39.22 -18.63
C VAL A 207 10.65 38.15 -19.67
N SER A 208 11.36 37.11 -19.25
CA SER A 208 11.72 35.94 -20.07
C SER A 208 11.01 34.67 -19.60
N LEU A 209 10.89 33.69 -20.51
CA LEU A 209 10.41 32.35 -20.19
C LEU A 209 11.32 31.73 -19.11
N GLY A 210 10.74 31.10 -18.09
CA GLY A 210 11.45 30.52 -16.95
C GLY A 210 11.91 31.53 -15.88
N GLN A 211 11.69 32.83 -16.08
CA GLN A 211 12.05 33.83 -15.08
C GLN A 211 11.08 33.83 -13.89
N ASN A 212 11.63 33.99 -12.69
CA ASN A 212 10.85 34.24 -11.48
C ASN A 212 10.44 35.71 -11.40
N VAL A 213 9.17 35.96 -11.08
CA VAL A 213 8.57 37.28 -10.97
C VAL A 213 7.93 37.47 -9.60
N ALA A 214 7.98 38.69 -9.08
CA ALA A 214 7.28 39.07 -7.86
C ALA A 214 5.85 39.55 -8.14
N LYS A 215 4.96 39.47 -7.14
CA LYS A 215 3.61 40.03 -7.24
C LYS A 215 3.68 41.53 -7.60
N GLY A 216 2.92 41.93 -8.61
CA GLY A 216 2.85 43.31 -9.10
C GLY A 216 4.01 43.72 -10.00
N GLN A 217 5.00 42.87 -10.26
CA GLN A 217 6.08 43.16 -11.21
C GLN A 217 5.52 43.38 -12.62
N VAL A 218 6.04 44.38 -13.33
CA VAL A 218 5.65 44.67 -14.73
C VAL A 218 6.18 43.56 -15.64
N LEU A 219 5.29 42.92 -16.37
CA LEU A 219 5.59 41.87 -17.35
C LEU A 219 5.72 42.45 -18.75
N ALA A 220 4.79 43.33 -19.12
CA ALA A 220 4.78 44.02 -20.41
C ALA A 220 4.17 45.42 -20.30
N VAL A 221 4.52 46.27 -21.26
CA VAL A 221 3.95 47.60 -21.44
C VAL A 221 3.24 47.62 -22.80
N ILE A 222 1.98 48.06 -22.79
CA ILE A 222 1.12 48.13 -23.96
C ILE A 222 0.71 49.59 -24.17
N ALA A 223 0.86 50.09 -25.40
CA ALA A 223 0.29 51.35 -25.85
C ALA A 223 -1.16 51.13 -26.29
N SER A 224 -2.12 51.68 -25.54
CA SER A 224 -3.55 51.56 -25.81
C SER A 224 -4.18 52.93 -26.05
N THR A 225 -4.81 53.09 -27.21
CA THR A 225 -5.57 54.29 -27.55
C THR A 225 -6.86 54.39 -26.74
N ASP A 226 -7.57 53.27 -26.53
CA ASP A 226 -8.77 53.22 -25.67
C ASP A 226 -8.47 53.67 -24.23
N LEU A 227 -7.32 53.26 -23.68
CA LEU A 227 -6.91 53.74 -22.36
C LEU A 227 -6.62 55.25 -22.34
N ALA A 228 -6.00 55.76 -23.41
CA ALA A 228 -5.73 57.18 -23.55
C ALA A 228 -7.03 58.01 -23.56
N ASP A 229 -8.04 57.55 -24.30
CA ASP A 229 -9.35 58.20 -24.38
C ASP A 229 -10.05 58.22 -23.02
N ARG A 230 -10.03 57.10 -22.28
CA ARG A 230 -10.64 57.01 -20.93
C ARG A 230 -9.94 57.89 -19.90
N ARG A 231 -8.60 57.97 -19.95
CA ARG A 231 -7.85 58.88 -19.07
C ARG A 231 -8.08 60.35 -19.43
N SER A 232 -8.21 60.66 -20.73
CA SER A 232 -8.58 61.99 -21.21
C SER A 232 -10.00 62.39 -20.76
N GLU A 233 -10.95 61.44 -20.78
CA GLU A 233 -12.31 61.61 -20.25
C GLU A 233 -12.28 61.97 -18.76
N LEU A 234 -11.51 61.23 -17.95
CA LEU A 234 -11.34 61.54 -16.53
C LEU A 234 -10.73 62.93 -16.31
N LEU A 235 -9.65 63.26 -17.03
CA LEU A 235 -8.99 64.57 -16.91
C LEU A 235 -9.97 65.70 -17.23
N THR A 236 -10.77 65.54 -18.29
CA THR A 236 -11.80 66.51 -18.67
C THR A 236 -12.89 66.64 -17.60
N ALA A 237 -13.36 65.53 -17.05
CA ALA A 237 -14.35 65.51 -15.97
C ALA A 237 -13.82 66.22 -14.71
N GLU A 238 -12.55 65.99 -14.34
CA GLU A 238 -11.92 66.65 -13.19
C GLU A 238 -11.79 68.16 -13.38
N ARG A 239 -11.47 68.63 -14.59
CA ARG A 239 -11.46 70.07 -14.90
C ARG A 239 -12.85 70.69 -14.83
N ARG A 240 -13.88 69.98 -15.31
CA ARG A 240 -15.28 70.42 -15.20
C ARG A 240 -15.74 70.50 -13.74
N LEU A 241 -15.40 69.50 -12.93
CA LEU A 241 -15.71 69.48 -11.50
C LEU A 241 -15.04 70.66 -10.77
N ALA A 242 -13.77 70.95 -11.07
CA ALA A 242 -13.08 72.09 -10.47
C ALA A 242 -13.79 73.42 -10.81
N GLY A 243 -14.21 73.61 -12.07
CA GLY A 243 -14.97 74.78 -12.49
C GLY A 243 -16.35 74.87 -11.82
N ALA A 244 -17.10 73.77 -11.82
CA ALA A 244 -18.43 73.70 -11.21
C ALA A 244 -18.39 73.96 -9.69
N ARG A 245 -17.37 73.45 -9.00
CA ARG A 245 -17.13 73.72 -7.58
C ARG A 245 -16.86 75.19 -7.33
N ALA A 246 -15.99 75.83 -8.14
CA ALA A 246 -15.72 77.25 -8.00
C ALA A 246 -16.98 78.12 -8.25
N THR A 247 -17.80 77.77 -9.24
CA THR A 247 -19.08 78.45 -9.50
C THR A 247 -20.06 78.25 -8.35
N TYR A 248 -20.21 77.03 -7.84
CA TYR A 248 -21.07 76.73 -6.70
C TYR A 248 -20.69 77.53 -5.45
N GLU A 249 -19.40 77.60 -5.10
CA GLU A 249 -18.96 78.38 -3.93
C GLU A 249 -19.19 79.88 -4.11
N ARG A 250 -19.00 80.42 -5.33
CA ARG A 250 -19.33 81.82 -5.64
C ARG A 250 -20.84 82.08 -5.52
N GLU A 251 -21.68 81.27 -6.16
CA GLU A 251 -23.14 81.46 -6.13
C GLU A 251 -23.72 81.24 -4.74
N ARG A 252 -23.17 80.30 -3.97
CA ARG A 252 -23.53 80.09 -2.57
C ARG A 252 -23.27 81.35 -1.73
N THR A 253 -22.12 82.00 -1.93
CA THR A 253 -21.77 83.23 -1.21
C THR A 253 -22.69 84.38 -1.62
N LEU A 254 -22.86 84.62 -2.92
CA LEU A 254 -23.74 85.68 -3.45
C LEU A 254 -25.20 85.50 -3.02
N TRP A 255 -25.71 84.27 -2.98
CA TRP A 255 -27.05 83.98 -2.50
C TRP A 255 -27.20 84.21 -0.99
N GLN A 256 -26.21 83.79 -0.18
CA GLN A 256 -26.18 84.05 1.26
C GLN A 256 -26.15 85.55 1.58
N GLU A 257 -25.45 86.33 0.75
CA GLU A 257 -25.41 87.79 0.83
C GLU A 257 -26.64 88.46 0.19
N ARG A 258 -27.60 87.69 -0.35
CA ARG A 258 -28.85 88.14 -1.03
C ARG A 258 -28.60 88.98 -2.29
N ILE A 259 -27.49 88.74 -3.00
CA ILE A 259 -27.10 89.43 -4.23
C ILE A 259 -27.64 88.68 -5.47
N SER A 260 -27.57 87.34 -5.50
CA SER A 260 -28.07 86.51 -6.61
C SER A 260 -29.39 85.80 -6.29
N ALA A 261 -30.08 85.30 -7.32
CA ALA A 261 -31.35 84.59 -7.16
C ALA A 261 -31.12 83.16 -6.64
N GLU A 262 -32.06 82.61 -5.86
CA GLU A 262 -31.98 81.22 -5.39
C GLU A 262 -31.87 80.21 -6.54
N GLN A 263 -32.50 80.51 -7.67
CA GLN A 263 -32.41 79.70 -8.90
C GLN A 263 -30.96 79.54 -9.39
N ASP A 264 -30.14 80.59 -9.30
CA ASP A 264 -28.74 80.55 -9.76
C ASP A 264 -27.89 79.64 -8.87
N TYR A 265 -28.10 79.71 -7.55
CA TYR A 265 -27.48 78.79 -6.58
C TYR A 265 -27.92 77.34 -6.80
N GLN A 266 -29.23 77.10 -6.97
CA GLN A 266 -29.76 75.76 -7.24
C GLN A 266 -29.19 75.19 -8.55
N GLN A 267 -29.09 76.01 -9.59
CA GLN A 267 -28.49 75.62 -10.87
C GLN A 267 -27.00 75.28 -10.73
N ALA A 268 -26.24 76.08 -9.99
CA ALA A 268 -24.83 75.80 -9.70
C ALA A 268 -24.66 74.51 -8.88
N GLN A 269 -25.58 74.22 -7.95
CA GLN A 269 -25.60 72.96 -7.19
C GLN A 269 -25.87 71.74 -8.07
N VAL A 270 -26.80 71.85 -9.04
CA VAL A 270 -27.05 70.77 -10.02
C VAL A 270 -25.81 70.52 -10.87
N GLN A 271 -25.19 71.58 -11.41
CA GLN A 271 -23.97 71.47 -12.22
C GLN A 271 -22.80 70.83 -11.44
N LEU A 272 -22.64 71.19 -10.16
CA LEU A 272 -21.64 70.55 -9.30
C LEU A 272 -21.91 69.05 -9.17
N ARG A 273 -23.16 68.65 -8.86
CA ARG A 273 -23.54 67.23 -8.74
C ARG A 273 -23.33 66.45 -10.04
N GLU A 274 -23.68 67.02 -11.19
CA GLU A 274 -23.44 66.42 -12.51
C GLU A 274 -21.95 66.19 -12.76
N ALA A 275 -21.11 67.16 -12.43
CA ALA A 275 -19.66 67.04 -12.57
C ALA A 275 -19.06 66.01 -11.61
N GLU A 276 -19.57 65.90 -10.39
CA GLU A 276 -19.16 64.86 -9.43
C GLU A 276 -19.49 63.46 -9.95
N ILE A 277 -20.71 63.26 -10.49
CA ILE A 277 -21.13 62.01 -11.11
C ILE A 277 -20.24 61.66 -12.31
N ALA A 278 -19.92 62.64 -13.16
CA ALA A 278 -19.05 62.43 -14.32
C ALA A 278 -17.65 61.95 -13.92
N VAL A 279 -17.04 62.55 -12.89
CA VAL A 279 -15.75 62.11 -12.35
C VAL A 279 -15.84 60.71 -11.77
N GLN A 280 -16.88 60.40 -11.00
CA GLN A 280 -17.09 59.06 -10.43
C GLN A 280 -17.22 58.01 -11.53
N ASN A 281 -18.02 58.26 -12.56
CA ASN A 281 -18.19 57.37 -13.70
C ASN A 281 -16.86 57.12 -14.44
N ALA A 282 -16.10 58.18 -14.72
CA ALA A 282 -14.81 58.06 -15.38
C ALA A 282 -13.78 57.27 -14.54
N ARG A 283 -13.75 57.46 -13.21
CA ARG A 283 -12.91 56.68 -12.30
C ARG A 283 -13.31 55.21 -12.25
N GLN A 284 -14.60 54.91 -12.22
CA GLN A 284 -15.12 53.53 -12.23
C GLN A 284 -14.75 52.81 -13.52
N LYS A 285 -14.85 53.47 -14.68
CA LYS A 285 -14.42 52.92 -15.98
C LYS A 285 -12.93 52.53 -15.98
N LEU A 286 -12.06 53.35 -15.41
CA LEU A 286 -10.63 53.05 -15.31
C LEU A 286 -10.32 51.95 -14.28
N ALA A 287 -11.04 51.93 -13.16
CA ALA A 287 -10.89 50.90 -12.13
C ALA A 287 -11.22 49.49 -12.68
N ALA A 288 -12.23 49.37 -13.55
CA ALA A 288 -12.57 48.10 -14.20
C ALA A 288 -11.42 47.50 -15.05
N LEU A 289 -10.52 48.37 -15.52
CA LEU A 289 -9.35 48.00 -16.31
C LEU A 289 -8.10 47.76 -15.45
N ASN A 290 -8.20 47.86 -14.11
CA ASN A 290 -7.05 47.92 -13.20
C ASN A 290 -5.99 48.93 -13.64
N ALA A 291 -6.41 50.00 -14.32
CA ALA A 291 -5.54 51.04 -14.85
C ALA A 291 -5.65 52.27 -13.94
N PRO A 292 -4.74 52.44 -12.97
CA PRO A 292 -4.79 53.63 -12.12
C PRO A 292 -4.65 54.90 -12.98
N ALA A 293 -5.19 56.01 -12.47
CA ALA A 293 -5.14 57.34 -13.09
C ALA A 293 -3.70 57.94 -13.17
N GLY A 294 -2.66 57.11 -13.04
CA GLY A 294 -1.27 57.47 -12.77
C GLY A 294 -0.66 58.49 -13.73
N SER A 295 0.38 59.16 -13.23
CA SER A 295 1.08 60.33 -13.77
C SER A 295 2.01 60.06 -14.98
N GLY A 296 1.65 59.13 -15.85
CA GLY A 296 2.43 58.76 -17.04
C GLY A 296 1.78 59.21 -18.36
N ALA A 297 2.31 58.70 -19.48
CA ALA A 297 1.66 58.86 -20.79
C ALA A 297 0.24 58.24 -20.76
N LEU A 298 -0.74 58.96 -21.32
CA LEU A 298 -2.16 58.57 -21.26
C LEU A 298 -2.42 57.18 -21.84
N ASN A 299 -1.68 56.77 -22.87
CA ASN A 299 -1.82 55.49 -23.56
C ASN A 299 -1.10 54.32 -22.87
N ARG A 300 -0.27 54.54 -21.85
CA ARG A 300 0.58 53.49 -21.29
C ARG A 300 -0.20 52.58 -20.34
N TYR A 301 -0.31 51.31 -20.69
CA TYR A 301 -0.89 50.24 -19.87
C TYR A 301 0.21 49.26 -19.42
N GLU A 302 0.33 49.05 -18.12
CA GLU A 302 1.32 48.13 -17.55
C GLU A 302 0.64 46.82 -17.14
N LEU A 303 0.97 45.75 -17.84
CA LEU A 303 0.51 44.41 -17.49
C LEU A 303 1.41 43.84 -16.39
N ARG A 304 0.82 43.48 -15.25
CA ARG A 304 1.55 43.10 -14.03
C ARG A 304 1.24 41.68 -13.58
N ALA A 305 2.20 41.06 -12.90
CA ALA A 305 2.04 39.72 -12.33
C ALA A 305 1.00 39.71 -11.19
N PRO A 306 0.01 38.81 -11.20
CA PRO A 306 -1.02 38.74 -10.15
C PRO A 306 -0.49 38.21 -8.81
N PHE A 307 0.56 37.39 -8.85
CA PHE A 307 1.25 36.81 -7.69
C PHE A 307 2.72 36.51 -8.03
N ALA A 308 3.50 36.11 -7.04
CA ALA A 308 4.89 35.71 -7.25
C ALA A 308 4.97 34.27 -7.79
N GLY A 309 5.73 34.04 -8.85
CA GLY A 309 5.81 32.74 -9.51
C GLY A 309 6.78 32.75 -10.68
N THR A 310 6.72 31.75 -11.54
CA THR A 310 7.58 31.58 -12.71
C THR A 310 6.78 31.79 -14.00
N ILE A 311 7.37 32.48 -14.98
CA ILE A 311 6.79 32.57 -16.34
C ILE A 311 6.93 31.22 -17.03
N VAL A 312 5.83 30.50 -17.21
CA VAL A 312 5.83 29.15 -17.84
C VAL A 312 5.44 29.18 -19.31
N GLU A 313 4.77 30.24 -19.75
CA GLU A 313 4.55 30.53 -21.17
C GLU A 313 4.66 32.03 -21.45
N LYS A 314 5.10 32.37 -22.66
CA LYS A 314 5.27 33.74 -23.15
C LYS A 314 4.85 33.82 -24.63
N HIS A 315 3.74 34.49 -24.90
CA HIS A 315 3.17 34.66 -26.24
C HIS A 315 3.10 36.13 -26.67
N ALA A 316 3.99 36.98 -26.14
CA ALA A 316 4.02 38.40 -26.44
C ALA A 316 5.37 38.84 -27.01
N THR A 317 5.32 39.59 -28.11
CA THR A 317 6.50 40.17 -28.78
C THR A 317 6.38 41.69 -28.89
N PRO A 318 7.44 42.48 -28.65
CA PRO A 318 7.42 43.92 -28.93
C PRO A 318 7.03 44.23 -30.38
N GLY A 319 6.17 45.23 -30.57
CA GLY A 319 5.61 45.64 -31.87
C GLY A 319 4.33 44.90 -32.27
N GLU A 320 3.95 43.86 -31.55
CA GLU A 320 2.74 43.07 -31.84
C GLU A 320 1.47 43.79 -31.39
N ALA A 321 0.41 43.72 -32.19
CA ALA A 321 -0.91 44.20 -31.82
C ALA A 321 -1.68 43.09 -31.10
N ILE A 322 -2.18 43.39 -29.90
CA ILE A 322 -2.84 42.43 -29.01
C ILE A 322 -4.26 42.89 -28.65
N ALA A 323 -5.19 41.93 -28.60
CA ALA A 323 -6.57 42.14 -28.17
C ALA A 323 -6.70 42.10 -26.63
N ALA A 324 -7.84 42.56 -26.10
CA ALA A 324 -8.11 42.67 -24.66
C ALA A 324 -8.36 41.33 -23.94
N ASP A 325 -8.17 40.20 -24.61
CA ASP A 325 -8.35 38.83 -24.12
C ASP A 325 -7.20 37.90 -24.53
N ALA A 326 -6.17 38.43 -25.19
CA ALA A 326 -5.03 37.67 -25.65
C ALA A 326 -4.21 37.13 -24.46
N SER A 327 -4.01 35.81 -24.40
CA SER A 327 -3.16 35.18 -23.37
C SER A 327 -1.69 35.49 -23.61
N MET A 328 -1.16 36.53 -22.97
CA MET A 328 0.21 36.99 -23.17
C MET A 328 1.25 36.21 -22.37
N PHE A 329 0.91 35.85 -21.12
CA PHE A 329 1.79 35.09 -20.25
C PHE A 329 1.00 34.07 -19.44
N VAL A 330 1.65 32.98 -19.08
CA VAL A 330 1.17 32.06 -18.03
C VAL A 330 2.16 32.14 -16.88
N VAL A 331 1.67 32.46 -15.69
CA VAL A 331 2.46 32.51 -14.46
C VAL A 331 2.02 31.37 -13.55
N SER A 332 2.95 30.54 -13.12
CA SER A 332 2.67 29.41 -12.23
C SER A 332 3.57 29.47 -11.01
N ASP A 333 3.02 29.18 -9.83
CA ASP A 333 3.82 28.92 -8.64
C ASP A 333 4.20 27.43 -8.59
N LEU A 334 5.47 27.16 -8.93
CA LEU A 334 6.04 25.82 -9.06
C LEU A 334 6.47 25.18 -7.73
N SER A 335 6.23 25.84 -6.58
CA SER A 335 6.53 25.27 -5.25
C SER A 335 5.74 23.98 -4.95
N THR A 336 4.63 23.78 -5.67
CA THR A 336 3.87 22.53 -5.68
C THR A 336 3.51 22.18 -7.12
N VAL A 337 3.47 20.89 -7.44
CA VAL A 337 3.03 20.38 -8.74
C VAL A 337 2.01 19.28 -8.54
N TRP A 338 1.30 18.91 -9.60
CA TRP A 338 0.42 17.75 -9.60
C TRP A 338 1.12 16.59 -10.28
N ALA A 339 1.09 15.41 -9.68
CA ALA A 339 1.26 14.16 -10.43
C ALA A 339 -0.13 13.68 -10.82
N GLU A 340 -0.46 13.84 -12.10
CA GLU A 340 -1.73 13.35 -12.65
C GLU A 340 -1.54 11.92 -13.15
N MET A 341 -2.38 11.00 -12.68
CA MET A 341 -2.37 9.59 -13.05
C MET A 341 -3.69 9.17 -13.68
N ALA A 342 -3.62 8.23 -14.61
CA ALA A 342 -4.80 7.64 -15.23
C ALA A 342 -5.23 6.38 -14.45
N VAL A 343 -6.40 6.44 -13.81
CA VAL A 343 -6.95 5.34 -13.00
C VAL A 343 -7.94 4.51 -13.83
N PRO A 344 -7.67 3.22 -14.10
CA PRO A 344 -8.61 2.34 -14.78
C PRO A 344 -9.88 2.11 -13.94
N ALA A 345 -11.02 1.89 -14.62
CA ALA A 345 -12.30 1.64 -13.97
C ALA A 345 -12.26 0.51 -12.92
N GLN A 346 -11.46 -0.53 -13.13
CA GLN A 346 -11.32 -1.66 -12.20
C GLN A 346 -10.64 -1.28 -10.88
N ARG A 347 -9.86 -0.19 -10.84
CA ARG A 347 -9.09 0.27 -9.68
C ARG A 347 -9.67 1.52 -9.03
N LEU A 348 -10.78 2.05 -9.55
CA LEU A 348 -11.36 3.29 -9.05
C LEU A 348 -11.81 3.21 -7.58
N ASN A 349 -12.21 2.03 -7.11
CA ASN A 349 -12.57 1.80 -5.70
C ASN A 349 -11.36 1.85 -4.74
N ASP A 350 -10.16 1.61 -5.28
CA ASP A 350 -8.90 1.56 -4.54
C ASP A 350 -8.22 2.94 -4.48
N VAL A 351 -8.57 3.86 -5.38
CA VAL A 351 -8.04 5.23 -5.42
C VAL A 351 -9.08 6.18 -4.83
N ARG A 352 -8.78 6.75 -3.65
CA ARG A 352 -9.69 7.66 -2.95
C ARG A 352 -8.99 8.93 -2.52
N VAL A 353 -9.73 10.04 -2.53
CA VAL A 353 -9.25 11.32 -2.01
C VAL A 353 -8.82 11.18 -0.56
N GLY A 354 -7.68 11.76 -0.22
CA GLY A 354 -7.06 11.73 1.11
C GLY A 354 -6.16 10.53 1.38
N ARG A 355 -6.12 9.50 0.51
CA ARG A 355 -5.11 8.44 0.62
C ARG A 355 -3.75 8.95 0.16
N ASP A 356 -2.69 8.46 0.80
CA ASP A 356 -1.33 8.74 0.37
C ASP A 356 -0.98 7.94 -0.88
N ALA A 357 -0.20 8.57 -1.76
CA ALA A 357 0.41 7.93 -2.90
C ALA A 357 1.89 8.32 -2.96
N THR A 358 2.73 7.36 -3.34
CA THR A 358 4.13 7.62 -3.66
C THR A 358 4.25 7.90 -5.15
N VAL A 359 4.97 8.96 -5.51
CA VAL A 359 5.37 9.26 -6.87
C VAL A 359 6.87 9.05 -7.02
N SER A 360 7.27 8.34 -8.07
CA SER A 360 8.67 8.10 -8.41
C SER A 360 8.96 8.43 -9.87
N ALA A 361 10.04 9.17 -10.13
CA ALA A 361 10.55 9.38 -11.48
C ALA A 361 11.58 8.33 -11.84
N THR A 362 11.39 7.64 -12.96
CA THR A 362 12.32 6.59 -13.45
C THR A 362 13.69 7.16 -13.82
N ALA A 363 13.76 8.46 -14.16
CA ALA A 363 14.96 9.09 -14.71
C ALA A 363 16.03 9.49 -13.67
N PHE A 364 15.68 9.77 -12.41
CA PHE A 364 16.60 10.40 -11.45
C PHE A 364 16.45 9.90 -9.99
N GLU A 365 15.97 8.67 -9.77
CA GLU A 365 15.78 8.05 -8.45
C GLU A 365 15.08 8.96 -7.40
N SER A 366 14.28 9.91 -7.87
CA SER A 366 13.58 10.86 -7.02
C SER A 366 12.23 10.27 -6.62
N ARG A 367 11.96 10.24 -5.32
CA ARG A 367 10.71 9.75 -4.73
C ARG A 367 10.11 10.84 -3.86
N SER A 368 8.84 11.14 -4.08
CA SER A 368 8.06 12.03 -3.22
C SER A 368 6.73 11.35 -2.89
N SER A 369 6.10 11.76 -1.80
CA SER A 369 4.78 11.25 -1.43
C SER A 369 3.85 12.43 -1.14
N GLY A 370 2.58 12.23 -1.43
CA GLY A 370 1.55 13.23 -1.17
C GLY A 370 0.16 12.60 -1.19
N PRO A 371 -0.85 13.34 -0.69
CA PRO A 371 -2.21 12.88 -0.71
C PRO A 371 -2.81 12.96 -2.12
N ILE A 372 -3.66 12.00 -2.46
CA ILE A 372 -4.57 12.09 -3.59
C ILE A 372 -5.58 13.20 -3.29
N ALA A 373 -5.49 14.31 -4.00
CA ALA A 373 -6.35 15.47 -3.79
C ALA A 373 -7.64 15.41 -4.60
N TYR A 374 -7.61 14.71 -5.74
CA TYR A 374 -8.74 14.65 -6.66
C TYR A 374 -8.79 13.31 -7.38
N VAL A 375 -10.02 12.81 -7.61
CA VAL A 375 -10.33 11.67 -8.46
C VAL A 375 -11.52 12.07 -9.33
N GLY A 376 -11.35 12.05 -10.64
CA GLY A 376 -12.36 12.44 -11.61
C GLY A 376 -13.55 11.50 -11.60
N ALA A 377 -14.76 12.08 -11.70
CA ALA A 377 -16.00 11.31 -11.79
C ALA A 377 -16.27 10.79 -13.22
N LEU A 378 -15.67 11.42 -14.23
CA LEU A 378 -15.86 11.07 -15.64
C LEU A 378 -14.69 10.22 -16.12
N LEU A 379 -15.02 9.13 -16.82
CA LEU A 379 -14.05 8.31 -17.54
C LEU A 379 -13.83 8.89 -18.93
N GLY A 380 -12.58 8.99 -19.36
CA GLY A 380 -12.26 9.36 -20.74
C GLY A 380 -12.88 8.36 -21.72
N GLU A 381 -13.55 8.83 -22.76
CA GLU A 381 -14.29 7.97 -23.70
C GLU A 381 -13.38 6.95 -24.40
N GLN A 382 -12.16 7.37 -24.76
CA GLN A 382 -11.19 6.53 -25.44
C GLN A 382 -10.37 5.66 -24.47
N THR A 383 -9.92 6.23 -23.36
CA THR A 383 -9.00 5.56 -22.42
C THR A 383 -9.73 4.70 -21.39
N ARG A 384 -11.01 4.98 -21.12
CA ARG A 384 -11.82 4.40 -20.03
C ARG A 384 -11.15 4.54 -18.66
N THR A 385 -10.39 5.61 -18.46
CA THR A 385 -9.70 5.95 -17.22
C THR A 385 -10.26 7.23 -16.62
N ALA A 386 -10.23 7.33 -15.29
CA ALA A 386 -10.49 8.57 -14.56
C ALA A 386 -9.15 9.26 -14.25
N PRO A 387 -9.02 10.59 -14.44
CA PRO A 387 -7.84 11.30 -13.97
C PRO A 387 -7.85 11.40 -12.44
N ALA A 388 -6.72 11.12 -11.80
CA ALA A 388 -6.53 11.39 -10.37
C ALA A 388 -5.25 12.20 -10.16
N ARG A 389 -5.24 13.07 -9.15
CA ARG A 389 -4.16 14.02 -8.92
C ARG A 389 -3.58 13.84 -7.52
N VAL A 390 -2.25 13.74 -7.45
CA VAL A 390 -1.47 13.79 -6.21
C VAL A 390 -0.79 15.14 -6.14
N VAL A 391 -0.93 15.84 -5.01
CA VAL A 391 -0.22 17.12 -4.80
C VAL A 391 1.16 16.82 -4.25
N LEU A 392 2.19 17.26 -4.97
CA LEU A 392 3.59 17.06 -4.60
C LEU A 392 4.25 18.37 -4.20
N PRO A 393 4.96 18.42 -3.06
CA PRO A 393 5.87 19.52 -2.76
C PRO A 393 7.05 19.50 -3.74
N ASN A 394 7.46 20.68 -4.19
CA ASN A 394 8.55 20.85 -5.16
C ASN A 394 9.49 22.02 -4.78
N PRO A 395 10.04 22.06 -3.56
CA PRO A 395 10.89 23.16 -3.11
C PRO A 395 12.18 23.31 -3.94
N ASP A 396 12.74 22.20 -4.41
CA ASP A 396 14.00 22.18 -5.16
C ASP A 396 13.79 22.24 -6.69
N GLY A 397 12.54 22.33 -7.17
CA GLY A 397 12.22 22.40 -8.59
C GLY A 397 12.57 21.14 -9.39
N VAL A 398 12.73 19.99 -8.72
CA VAL A 398 13.08 18.70 -9.34
C VAL A 398 11.93 18.13 -10.15
N TRP A 399 10.69 18.33 -9.69
CA TRP A 399 9.50 17.89 -10.40
C TRP A 399 9.11 18.92 -11.45
N ARG A 400 9.46 18.64 -12.71
CA ARG A 400 9.18 19.52 -13.85
C ARG A 400 7.91 19.06 -14.57
N PRO A 401 6.97 19.96 -14.86
CA PRO A 401 5.81 19.65 -15.69
C PRO A 401 6.21 19.05 -17.04
N GLY A 402 5.47 18.03 -17.49
CA GLY A 402 5.77 17.20 -18.66
C GLY A 402 6.57 15.92 -18.36
N MET A 403 7.08 15.73 -17.13
CA MET A 403 7.80 14.51 -16.75
C MET A 403 6.84 13.32 -16.56
N PHE A 404 7.17 12.17 -17.14
CA PHE A 404 6.50 10.91 -16.83
C PHE A 404 6.96 10.36 -15.48
N VAL A 405 6.01 9.83 -14.71
CA VAL A 405 6.24 9.27 -13.38
C VAL A 405 5.42 8.01 -13.17
N ASN A 406 5.85 7.18 -12.23
CA ASN A 406 5.05 6.08 -11.71
C ASN A 406 4.44 6.50 -10.38
N VAL A 407 3.13 6.32 -10.24
CA VAL A 407 2.39 6.61 -9.02
C VAL A 407 1.98 5.30 -8.37
N SER A 408 2.59 4.98 -7.24
CA SER A 408 2.24 3.83 -6.42
C SER A 408 1.14 4.24 -5.45
N VAL A 409 -0.04 3.64 -5.61
CA VAL A 409 -1.19 3.83 -4.73
C VAL A 409 -1.37 2.60 -3.86
N ASP A 410 -1.54 2.83 -2.56
CA ASP A 410 -1.88 1.77 -1.64
C ASP A 410 -3.39 1.46 -1.75
N ALA A 411 -3.72 0.27 -2.27
CA ALA A 411 -5.12 -0.18 -2.38
C ALA A 411 -5.82 -0.34 -1.01
N GLY A 412 -5.05 -0.24 0.07
CA GLY A 412 -5.46 -0.52 1.45
C GLY A 412 -4.80 -1.77 1.98
N LYS A 413 -4.95 -2.02 3.28
CA LYS A 413 -4.46 -3.22 3.95
C LYS A 413 -5.60 -4.24 4.00
N GLN A 414 -5.32 -5.47 3.56
CA GLN A 414 -6.25 -6.58 3.68
C GLN A 414 -5.74 -7.56 4.74
N ALA A 415 -6.62 -7.96 5.65
CA ALA A 415 -6.32 -9.01 6.62
C ALA A 415 -6.32 -10.37 5.90
N VAL A 416 -5.26 -11.15 6.10
CA VAL A 416 -5.15 -12.53 5.64
C VAL A 416 -5.01 -13.45 6.86
N PRO A 417 -5.63 -14.64 6.86
CA PRO A 417 -5.64 -15.53 8.02
C PRO A 417 -4.27 -16.19 8.28
N LEU A 418 -3.46 -16.35 7.22
CA LEU A 418 -2.16 -17.00 7.28
C LEU A 418 -1.17 -16.31 6.33
N ALA A 419 -0.05 -15.87 6.86
CA ALA A 419 1.05 -15.30 6.11
C ALA A 419 2.40 -15.70 6.71
N VAL A 420 3.42 -15.58 5.87
CA VAL A 420 4.83 -15.72 6.22
C VAL A 420 5.59 -14.46 5.81
N ALA A 421 6.76 -14.23 6.39
CA ALA A 421 7.67 -13.19 5.96
C ALA A 421 8.02 -13.39 4.49
N SER A 422 8.00 -12.32 3.68
CA SER A 422 8.28 -12.44 2.25
C SER A 422 9.70 -12.95 1.96
N ASP A 423 10.65 -12.68 2.86
CA ASP A 423 12.04 -13.16 2.77
C ASP A 423 12.19 -14.67 3.06
N ALA A 424 11.18 -15.29 3.67
CA ALA A 424 11.19 -16.72 3.99
C ALA A 424 10.93 -17.62 2.78
N LEU A 425 10.33 -17.07 1.73
CA LEU A 425 10.00 -17.82 0.53
C LEU A 425 11.26 -18.10 -0.27
N GLN A 426 11.44 -19.37 -0.62
CA GLN A 426 12.52 -19.85 -1.46
C GLN A 426 11.93 -20.66 -2.61
N ASP A 427 12.57 -20.61 -3.77
CA ASP A 427 12.27 -21.56 -4.84
C ASP A 427 13.03 -22.86 -4.55
N VAL A 428 12.32 -23.98 -4.39
CA VAL A 428 12.88 -25.32 -4.23
C VAL A 428 12.23 -26.22 -5.27
N ASP A 429 13.03 -26.83 -6.14
CA ASP A 429 12.56 -27.68 -7.26
C ASP A 429 11.49 -27.00 -8.15
N GLY A 430 11.58 -25.68 -8.35
CA GLY A 430 10.63 -24.90 -9.16
C GLY A 430 9.31 -24.57 -8.45
N ALA A 431 9.21 -24.86 -7.15
CA ALA A 431 8.02 -24.57 -6.34
C ALA A 431 8.34 -23.60 -5.19
N PRO A 432 7.47 -22.59 -4.93
CA PRO A 432 7.61 -21.72 -3.78
C PRO A 432 7.48 -22.52 -2.48
N SER A 433 8.50 -22.44 -1.63
CA SER A 433 8.65 -23.25 -0.43
C SER A 433 9.14 -22.41 0.74
N VAL A 434 8.76 -22.83 1.95
CA VAL A 434 9.27 -22.28 3.22
C VAL A 434 9.94 -23.40 4.01
N PHE A 435 11.01 -23.07 4.74
CA PHE A 435 11.65 -24.04 5.62
C PHE A 435 10.95 -24.07 6.97
N VAL A 436 10.38 -25.21 7.34
CA VAL A 436 9.68 -25.40 8.61
C VAL A 436 10.54 -26.17 9.61
N ARG A 437 10.39 -25.84 10.90
CA ARG A 437 11.10 -26.54 11.97
C ARG A 437 10.40 -27.87 12.28
N SER A 438 11.16 -28.95 12.27
CA SER A 438 10.72 -30.29 12.67
C SER A 438 11.64 -30.87 13.76
N PRO A 439 11.23 -31.97 14.44
CA PRO A 439 12.11 -32.66 15.38
C PRO A 439 13.41 -33.19 14.75
N LYS A 440 13.43 -33.41 13.43
CA LYS A 440 14.57 -33.95 12.68
C LYS A 440 15.42 -32.88 11.98
N GLY A 441 15.15 -31.60 12.25
CA GLY A 441 15.80 -30.47 11.59
C GLY A 441 14.82 -29.61 10.79
N PHE A 442 15.29 -28.96 9.72
CA PHE A 442 14.48 -28.10 8.86
C PHE A 442 14.07 -28.82 7.59
N VAL A 443 12.83 -28.61 7.18
CA VAL A 443 12.25 -29.29 6.02
C VAL A 443 11.69 -28.26 5.06
N ALA A 444 12.04 -28.36 3.79
CA ALA A 444 11.43 -27.54 2.73
C ALA A 444 9.97 -27.97 2.54
N GLN A 445 9.04 -27.07 2.81
CA GLN A 445 7.61 -27.29 2.67
C GLN A 445 7.06 -26.38 1.57
N ALA A 446 6.58 -27.00 0.48
CA ALA A 446 5.94 -26.28 -0.62
C ALA A 446 4.65 -25.62 -0.15
N VAL A 447 4.42 -24.39 -0.61
CA VAL A 447 3.25 -23.57 -0.26
C VAL A 447 2.60 -22.99 -1.50
N GLU A 448 1.27 -22.89 -1.50
CA GLU A 448 0.56 -22.08 -2.47
C GLU A 448 0.43 -20.65 -1.92
N THR A 449 0.95 -19.66 -2.63
CA THR A 449 0.98 -18.26 -2.18
C THR A 449 -0.16 -17.43 -2.78
N GLY A 450 -0.63 -16.43 -2.02
CA GLY A 450 -1.65 -15.46 -2.44
C GLY A 450 -1.09 -14.06 -2.58
N ARG A 451 -1.76 -13.07 -1.99
CA ARG A 451 -1.32 -11.67 -1.97
C ARG A 451 0.06 -11.55 -1.32
N ARG A 452 0.83 -10.56 -1.77
CA ARG A 452 2.17 -10.29 -1.24
C ARG A 452 2.43 -8.80 -1.17
N ASP A 453 3.17 -8.38 -0.15
CA ASP A 453 3.80 -7.07 -0.05
C ASP A 453 5.29 -7.20 0.22
N GLU A 454 5.98 -6.11 0.54
CA GLU A 454 7.42 -6.13 0.82
C GLU A 454 7.77 -6.90 2.10
N ARG A 455 6.82 -7.12 3.00
CA ARG A 455 7.05 -7.70 4.34
C ARG A 455 6.48 -9.10 4.48
N ALA A 456 5.29 -9.34 3.93
CA ALA A 456 4.51 -10.54 4.15
C ALA A 456 3.88 -11.10 2.86
N THR A 457 3.81 -12.42 2.78
CA THR A 457 3.15 -13.18 1.72
C THR A 457 2.05 -14.06 2.31
N GLU A 458 0.85 -13.95 1.78
CA GLU A 458 -0.30 -14.81 2.10
C GLU A 458 -0.01 -16.26 1.69
N VAL A 459 -0.35 -17.20 2.56
CA VAL A 459 -0.25 -18.63 2.28
C VAL A 459 -1.66 -19.21 2.19
N LEU A 460 -2.02 -19.70 1.01
CA LEU A 460 -3.32 -20.28 0.70
C LEU A 460 -3.39 -21.77 1.10
N LYS A 461 -2.31 -22.52 0.83
CA LYS A 461 -2.17 -23.94 1.20
C LYS A 461 -0.73 -24.29 1.54
N GLY A 462 -0.56 -25.44 2.18
CA GLY A 462 0.75 -26.01 2.44
C GLY A 462 1.42 -25.50 3.70
N LEU A 463 0.75 -24.75 4.57
CA LEU A 463 1.27 -24.37 5.89
C LEU A 463 0.11 -24.25 6.89
N ARG A 464 0.38 -24.53 8.17
CA ARG A 464 -0.61 -24.44 9.25
C ARG A 464 -0.41 -23.20 10.11
N ALA A 465 -1.48 -22.67 10.67
CA ALA A 465 -1.40 -21.59 11.65
C ALA A 465 -0.60 -22.04 12.88
N GLY A 466 0.30 -21.18 13.35
CA GLY A 466 1.20 -21.44 14.47
C GLY A 466 2.43 -22.28 14.15
N GLN A 467 2.55 -22.80 12.91
CA GLN A 467 3.71 -23.58 12.50
C GLN A 467 4.97 -22.71 12.46
N GLU A 468 6.07 -23.21 13.06
CA GLU A 468 7.35 -22.50 13.07
C GLU A 468 8.07 -22.67 11.73
N TYR A 469 8.45 -21.53 11.16
CA TYR A 469 9.18 -21.44 9.90
C TYR A 469 10.36 -20.48 10.02
N VAL A 470 11.27 -20.56 9.07
CA VAL A 470 12.44 -19.67 8.97
C VAL A 470 12.02 -18.37 8.32
N ALA A 471 12.01 -17.29 9.09
CA ALA A 471 11.56 -15.96 8.67
C ALA A 471 12.60 -15.15 7.90
N SER A 472 13.89 -15.38 8.17
CA SER A 472 14.99 -14.66 7.53
C SER A 472 16.17 -15.59 7.27
N ASN A 473 16.99 -15.24 6.28
CA ASN A 473 18.19 -15.98 5.90
C ASN A 473 17.94 -17.46 5.54
N SER A 474 16.76 -17.77 5.00
CA SER A 474 16.39 -19.12 4.51
C SER A 474 17.26 -19.62 3.35
N PHE A 475 17.99 -18.75 2.67
CA PHE A 475 18.92 -19.13 1.60
C PHE A 475 20.02 -20.09 2.08
N VAL A 476 20.43 -20.00 3.36
CA VAL A 476 21.43 -20.90 3.95
C VAL A 476 20.93 -22.34 3.93
N LEU A 477 19.66 -22.55 4.30
CA LEU A 477 19.03 -23.87 4.26
C LEU A 477 18.84 -24.37 2.83
N LYS A 478 18.51 -23.48 1.88
CA LYS A 478 18.45 -23.85 0.46
C LYS A 478 19.82 -24.33 -0.04
N ALA A 479 20.91 -23.68 0.34
CA ALA A 479 22.26 -24.08 -0.04
C ALA A 479 22.65 -25.44 0.56
N GLU A 480 22.32 -25.70 1.82
CA GLU A 480 22.57 -27.01 2.46
C GLU A 480 21.72 -28.13 1.84
N LEU A 481 20.45 -27.85 1.49
CA LEU A 481 19.60 -28.82 0.80
C LEU A 481 20.20 -29.24 -0.55
N GLY A 482 20.75 -28.28 -1.31
CA GLY A 482 21.36 -28.52 -2.61
C GLY A 482 22.66 -29.34 -2.57
N LYS A 483 23.40 -29.30 -1.45
CA LYS A 483 24.59 -30.16 -1.26
C LYS A 483 24.20 -31.62 -1.09
N GLY A 484 23.17 -31.91 -0.29
CA GLY A 484 22.71 -33.27 -0.05
C GLY A 484 22.14 -33.96 -1.30
N SER A 485 21.54 -33.21 -2.23
CA SER A 485 21.09 -33.76 -3.52
C SER A 485 22.24 -34.10 -4.48
N ALA A 486 23.35 -33.36 -4.43
CA ALA A 486 24.50 -33.56 -5.32
C ALA A 486 25.38 -34.75 -4.92
N GLU A 487 25.22 -35.30 -3.71
CA GLU A 487 25.93 -36.50 -3.24
C GLU A 487 25.19 -37.81 -3.61
N HIS A 488 23.97 -37.71 -4.16
CA HIS A 488 23.10 -38.84 -4.51
C HIS A 488 22.81 -38.97 -6.03
N GLU A 489 23.43 -38.15 -6.87
CA GLU A 489 23.46 -38.25 -8.33
C GLU A 489 24.81 -38.81 -8.78
#